data_AF-A0A7Z0Q3P8-F1
#
_entry.id   AF-A0A7Z0Q3P8-F1
#
_cell.length_a   1.000
_cell.length_b   1.000
_cell.length_c   1.000
_cell.angle_alpha   90.00
_cell.angle_beta   90.00
_cell.angle_gamma   90.00
#
_symmetry.space_group_name_H-M   'P 1'
#
loop_
_entity.id
_entity.type
_entity.pdbx_description
1 polymer ?
#
loop_
_entity_poly.entity_id
_entity_poly.type
_entity_poly.pdbx_seq_one_letter_code
_entity_poly.pdbx_strand_id
1 'polypeptide(L)'
;MELLVHGVGGTTPAEMLDDPRTVRVTGDGIAAVFRRADDVDAERAGRAGGAGGAGTGDGAAAPVQEAYVWCNLTSGNGSRALWLL
;
A
#
# COMPACT_ATOMS: atom_id res chain seq x y z
N MET A 1 10.04 -2.20 4.31
CA MET A 1 8.91 -1.91 3.39
C MET A 1 8.71 -3.14 2.54
N GLU A 2 7.46 -3.54 2.35
CA GLU A 2 7.05 -4.60 1.44
C GLU A 2 5.92 -4.06 0.55
N LEU A 3 6.01 -4.26 -0.77
CA LEU A 3 5.03 -3.77 -1.73
C LEU A 3 4.26 -4.94 -2.34
N LEU A 4 2.96 -4.97 -2.09
CA LEU A 4 2.02 -5.88 -2.70
C LEU A 4 1.43 -5.20 -3.94
N VAL A 5 1.43 -5.91 -5.07
CA VAL A 5 0.95 -5.39 -6.36
C VAL A 5 -0.11 -6.32 -6.91
N HIS A 6 -1.31 -5.81 -7.17
CA HIS A 6 -2.31 -6.53 -7.94
C HIS A 6 -2.73 -5.70 -9.16
N GLY A 7 -2.50 -6.27 -10.35
CA GLY A 7 -2.90 -5.69 -11.62
C GLY A 7 -4.07 -6.47 -12.21
N VAL A 8 -5.20 -5.80 -12.39
CA VAL A 8 -6.42 -6.27 -13.06
C VAL A 8 -7.22 -7.30 -12.25
N GLY A 9 -8.40 -6.89 -11.76
CA GLY A 9 -9.34 -7.84 -11.14
C GLY A 9 -10.23 -7.31 -10.02
N GLY A 10 -10.16 -6.03 -9.65
CA GLY A 10 -11.02 -5.48 -8.59
C GLY A 10 -10.63 -5.89 -7.17
N THR A 11 -9.53 -6.63 -6.98
CA THR A 11 -8.97 -6.90 -5.64
C THR A 11 -8.70 -5.58 -4.94
N THR A 12 -9.32 -5.43 -3.78
CA THR A 12 -9.28 -4.20 -2.99
C THR A 12 -8.00 -4.12 -2.16
N PRO A 13 -7.59 -2.90 -1.75
CA PRO A 13 -6.50 -2.74 -0.79
C PRO A 13 -6.73 -3.52 0.51
N ALA A 14 -7.99 -3.65 0.94
CA ALA A 14 -8.35 -4.38 2.15
C ALA A 14 -8.05 -5.88 2.04
N GLU A 15 -8.33 -6.48 0.88
CA GLU A 15 -7.99 -7.87 0.59
C GLU A 15 -6.48 -8.07 0.44
N MET A 16 -5.75 -7.11 -0.14
CA MET A 16 -4.29 -7.19 -0.26
C MET A 16 -3.58 -7.08 1.10
N LEU A 17 -4.09 -6.23 2.00
CA LEU A 17 -3.48 -5.96 3.29
C LEU A 17 -4.07 -6.81 4.44
N ASP A 18 -5.06 -7.65 4.13
CA ASP A 18 -5.85 -8.42 5.10
C ASP A 18 -6.36 -7.56 6.28
N ASP A 19 -6.73 -6.30 5.99
CA ASP A 19 -7.25 -5.35 6.97
C ASP A 19 -8.30 -4.44 6.32
N PRO A 20 -9.53 -4.34 6.84
CA PRO A 20 -10.55 -3.45 6.30
C PRO A 20 -10.21 -1.94 6.46
N ARG A 21 -9.33 -1.58 7.39
CA ARG A 21 -8.98 -0.19 7.73
C ARG A 21 -7.78 0.26 6.89
N THR A 22 -7.98 0.41 5.59
CA THR A 22 -6.94 0.91 4.69
C THR A 22 -7.02 2.43 4.48
N VAL A 23 -5.86 3.05 4.26
CA VAL A 23 -5.71 4.50 4.02
C VAL A 23 -4.86 4.71 2.76
N ARG A 24 -5.33 5.58 1.84
CA ARG A 24 -4.55 6.01 0.67
C ARG A 24 -3.43 6.94 1.11
N VAL A 25 -2.18 6.54 0.86
CA VAL A 25 -0.97 7.30 1.23
C VAL A 25 -0.50 8.19 0.08
N THR A 26 -0.60 7.71 -1.17
CA THR A 26 -0.29 8.50 -2.37
C THR A 26 -1.09 8.00 -3.59
N GLY A 27 -1.06 8.78 -4.66
CA GLY A 27 -1.82 8.53 -5.89
C GLY A 27 -3.25 9.06 -5.85
N ASP A 28 -4.09 8.55 -6.75
CA ASP A 28 -5.42 9.08 -7.03
C ASP A 28 -6.48 7.98 -7.20
N GLY A 29 -7.57 8.26 -7.91
CA GLY A 29 -8.62 7.29 -8.19
C GLY A 29 -8.32 6.37 -9.38
N ILE A 30 -7.15 6.48 -10.00
CA ILE A 30 -6.68 5.67 -11.14
C ILE A 30 -5.56 4.74 -10.69
N ALA A 31 -4.61 5.23 -9.91
CA ALA A 31 -3.58 4.41 -9.30
C ALA A 31 -3.17 4.99 -7.95
N ALA A 32 -3.07 4.14 -6.93
CA ALA A 32 -2.79 4.58 -5.57
C ALA A 32 -2.06 3.53 -4.74
N VAL A 33 -1.30 4.01 -3.75
CA VAL A 33 -0.67 3.19 -2.72
C VAL A 33 -1.48 3.32 -1.43
N PHE A 34 -1.76 2.19 -0.80
CA PHE A 34 -2.52 2.08 0.43
C PHE A 34 -1.69 1.40 1.52
N ARG A 35 -2.00 1.74 2.78
CA ARG A 35 -1.47 1.08 3.98
C ARG A 35 -2.62 0.77 4.93
N ARG A 36 -2.35 -0.07 5.94
CA ARG A 36 -3.21 -0.18 7.11
C ARG A 36 -3.22 1.13 7.88
N ALA A 37 -4.33 1.47 8.52
CA ALA A 37 -4.48 2.70 9.30
C ALA A 37 -3.39 2.82 10.39
N ASP A 38 -3.01 1.69 11.00
CA ASP A 38 -1.99 1.64 12.05
C ASP A 38 -0.57 1.91 11.52
N ASP A 39 -0.36 1.79 10.19
CA ASP A 39 0.95 1.90 9.52
C ASP A 39 1.14 3.24 8.78
N VAL A 40 0.20 4.18 8.89
CA VAL A 40 0.23 5.47 8.17
C VAL A 40 1.45 6.30 8.55
N ASP A 41 1.78 6.37 9.84
CA ASP A 41 2.92 7.15 10.35
C ASP A 41 4.27 6.40 10.29
N ALA A 42 4.30 5.20 9.73
CA ALA A 42 5.50 4.36 9.77
C ALA A 42 6.68 4.95 8.97
N GLU A 43 6.43 5.82 7.99
CA GLU A 43 7.48 6.61 7.30
C GLU A 43 8.19 7.60 8.23
N ARG A 44 7.44 8.23 9.14
CA ARG A 44 8.01 9.14 10.14
C ARG A 44 8.70 8.34 11.24
N ALA A 45 8.10 7.25 11.68
CA ALA A 45 8.67 6.37 12.68
C ALA A 45 10.02 5.80 12.21
N GLY A 46 10.10 5.28 10.97
CA GLY A 46 11.35 4.78 10.38
C GLY A 46 12.44 5.85 10.26
N ARG A 47 12.09 7.10 9.91
CA ARG A 47 13.04 8.23 9.90
C ARG A 47 13.49 8.67 11.30
N ALA A 48 12.64 8.48 12.31
CA ALA A 48 12.92 8.81 13.71
C ALA A 48 13.54 7.64 14.51
N GLY A 49 13.83 6.50 13.87
CA GLY A 49 14.32 5.29 14.54
C GLY A 49 13.25 4.56 15.37
N GLY A 50 11.98 4.95 15.27
CA GLY A 50 10.84 4.30 15.91
C GLY A 50 10.32 3.14 15.07
N ALA A 51 10.23 1.96 15.69
CA ALA A 51 9.55 0.79 15.15
C ALA A 51 8.07 1.11 14.86
N GLY A 52 7.70 1.18 13.57
CA GLY A 52 6.30 1.25 13.13
C GLY A 52 5.74 -0.15 12.91
N GLY A 53 4.54 -0.40 13.41
CA GLY A 53 3.71 -1.57 13.08
C GLY A 53 3.79 -2.72 14.08
N ALA A 54 2.70 -2.94 14.83
CA ALA A 54 2.54 -4.04 15.77
C ALA A 54 2.52 -5.39 15.03
N GLY A 55 3.59 -6.16 15.16
CA GLY A 55 3.65 -7.57 14.78
C GLY A 55 4.00 -8.42 16.00
N THR A 56 3.10 -9.33 16.35
CA THR A 56 3.24 -10.27 17.46
C THR A 56 4.36 -11.28 17.14
N GLY A 57 5.50 -11.17 17.81
CA GLY A 57 6.55 -12.20 17.81
C GLY A 57 7.96 -11.70 17.50
N ASP A 58 8.85 -11.84 18.48
CA ASP A 58 10.32 -11.77 18.40
C ASP A 58 10.95 -10.54 17.73
N GLY A 59 10.93 -9.42 18.46
CA GLY A 59 12.04 -8.45 18.57
C GLY A 59 12.37 -7.56 17.37
N ALA A 60 11.90 -7.87 16.16
CA ALA A 60 12.04 -7.03 14.98
C ALA A 60 10.67 -6.44 14.61
N ALA A 61 10.62 -5.12 14.38
CA ALA A 61 9.45 -4.48 13.81
C ALA A 61 9.13 -5.15 12.46
N ALA A 62 7.90 -5.64 12.29
CA ALA A 62 7.48 -6.21 11.03
C ALA A 62 7.58 -5.14 9.92
N PRO A 63 8.01 -5.52 8.69
CA PRO A 63 8.05 -4.56 7.60
C PRO A 63 6.63 -4.01 7.32
N VAL A 64 6.53 -2.70 7.15
CA VAL A 64 5.29 -2.04 6.72
C VAL A 64 4.88 -2.59 5.35
N GLN A 65 3.65 -3.09 5.28
CA GLN A 65 3.05 -3.59 4.05
C GLN A 65 2.27 -2.48 3.35
N GLU A 66 2.48 -2.37 2.04
CA GLU A 66 1.82 -1.40 1.18
C GLU A 66 1.13 -2.11 0.02
N ALA A 67 -0.10 -1.72 -0.29
CA ALA A 67 -0.83 -2.21 -1.45
C ALA A 67 -0.81 -1.15 -2.56
N TYR A 68 -0.20 -1.46 -3.69
CA TYR A 68 -0.35 -0.68 -4.92
C TYR A 68 -1.50 -1.23 -5.75
N VAL A 69 -2.50 -0.38 -5.97
CA VAL A 69 -3.69 -0.69 -6.76
C VAL A 69 -3.76 0.22 -7.98
N TRP A 70 -3.91 -0.39 -9.14
CA TRP A 70 -4.30 0.25 -10.40
C TRP A 70 -5.79 -0.01 -10.61
N CYS A 71 -6.55 1.00 -10.98
CA CYS A 71 -8.00 0.93 -11.14
C CYS A 71 -8.37 0.44 -12.54
N ASN A 72 -8.77 -0.83 -12.65
CA ASN A 72 -9.64 -1.42 -13.68
C ASN A 72 -9.58 -0.82 -15.10
N LEU A 73 -8.40 -0.38 -15.55
CA LEU A 73 -8.18 0.17 -16.88
C LEU A 73 -8.39 -0.95 -17.88
N THR A 74 -9.54 -0.96 -18.54
CA THR A 74 -9.81 -1.83 -19.69
C THR A 74 -9.17 -1.19 -20.93
N SER A 75 -8.86 -1.97 -21.97
CA SER A 75 -8.14 -1.46 -23.15
C SER A 75 -8.88 -0.35 -23.92
N GLY A 76 -10.10 0.00 -23.53
CA GLY A 76 -10.87 1.12 -24.08
C GLY A 76 -10.61 2.47 -23.41
N ASN A 77 -9.94 2.52 -22.26
CA ASN A 77 -9.53 3.79 -21.64
C ASN A 77 -8.16 4.22 -22.20
N GLY A 78 -8.08 5.40 -22.83
CA GLY A 78 -6.87 5.93 -23.47
C GLY A 78 -5.72 6.32 -22.52
N SER A 79 -5.75 5.84 -21.28
CA SER A 79 -4.77 6.10 -20.22
C SER A 79 -3.50 5.25 -20.41
N ARG A 80 -2.33 5.89 -20.29
CA ARG A 80 -1.01 5.26 -20.33
C ARG A 80 -0.35 5.34 -18.96
N ALA A 81 0.26 4.25 -18.51
CA ALA A 81 1.13 4.27 -17.33
C ALA A 81 2.55 4.70 -17.75
N LEU A 82 3.17 5.58 -16.97
CA LEU A 82 4.58 5.98 -17.09
C LEU A 82 5.27 5.72 -15.74
N TRP A 83 6.41 5.02 -15.76
CA TRP A 83 7.25 4.79 -14.58
C TRP A 83 8.49 5.67 -14.65
N LEU A 84 8.78 6.38 -13.56
CA LEU A 84 10.00 7.17 -13.36
C LEU A 84 10.73 6.61 -12.13
N LEU A 85 12.06 6.47 -12.22
CA LEU A 85 12.96 6.00 -11.16
C LEU A 85 13.81 7.14 -10.62
#